data_AF-A0A957ZU29-F1
#
_entry.id   AF-A0A957ZU29-F1
#
_cell.length_a   1.000
_cell.length_b   1.000
_cell.length_c   1.000
_cell.angle_alpha   90.00
_cell.angle_beta   90.00
_cell.angle_gamma   90.00
#
_symmetry.space_group_name_H-M   'P 1'
#
loop_
_entity.id
_entity.type
_entity.pdbx_description
1 polymer ?
#
loop_
_entity_poly.entity_id
_entity_poly.type
_entity_poly.pdbx_seq_one_letter_code
_entity_poly.pdbx_strand_id
1 'polypeptide(L)'
;SGGDYAVSGPGVQDLTNIFEYLNQGGRAVISSRRPFIGQSGEDPAPLADVVVQGDIPALVQDLPTDPIALEGGPIAVEPLSTEVEEGQAPDVILHRGPSSEAADAPVAFVVTDEDSDEPKGARLIIMGMSINWLPEDVAEILVRNYADWMFEDK
;
A
#
# COMPACT_ATOMS: atom_id res chain seq x y z
N SER A 1 9.91 4.38 -28.78
CA SER A 1 8.62 5.05 -28.50
C SER A 1 8.42 5.09 -27.00
N GLY A 2 9.00 6.07 -26.32
CA GLY A 2 8.89 6.25 -24.87
C GLY A 2 7.68 7.15 -24.58
N GLY A 3 6.65 6.57 -23.97
CA GLY A 3 5.42 7.27 -23.62
C GLY A 3 5.63 8.27 -22.49
N ASP A 4 4.86 9.33 -22.56
CA ASP A 4 4.86 10.56 -21.79
C ASP A 4 4.33 10.35 -20.35
N TYR A 5 5.01 9.53 -19.53
CA TYR A 5 4.64 9.21 -18.15
C TYR A 5 5.15 10.22 -17.11
N ALA A 6 5.56 11.41 -17.53
CA ALA A 6 6.14 12.41 -16.63
C ALA A 6 5.10 13.29 -15.90
N VAL A 7 3.82 13.24 -16.29
CA VAL A 7 2.80 14.22 -15.83
C VAL A 7 1.46 13.56 -15.39
N SER A 8 1.48 12.45 -14.66
CA SER A 8 0.22 11.77 -14.28
C SER A 8 0.14 11.31 -12.82
N GLY A 9 0.80 12.00 -11.90
CA GLY A 9 0.60 11.81 -10.45
C GLY A 9 -0.32 12.89 -9.86
N PRO A 10 -1.03 12.61 -8.75
CA PRO A 10 -1.80 13.63 -8.04
C PRO A 10 -0.90 14.78 -7.58
N GLY A 11 -1.40 16.00 -7.69
CA GLY A 11 -0.71 17.20 -7.22
C GLY A 11 -0.90 17.43 -5.73
N VAL A 12 -0.21 18.45 -5.19
CA VAL A 12 -0.33 18.86 -3.77
C VAL A 12 -1.79 19.13 -3.36
N GLN A 13 -2.59 19.70 -4.26
CA GLN A 13 -4.01 19.97 -3.98
C GLN A 13 -4.84 18.69 -3.83
N ASP A 14 -4.55 17.66 -4.63
CA ASP A 14 -5.23 16.36 -4.54
C ASP A 14 -4.89 15.68 -3.21
N LEU A 15 -3.64 15.84 -2.75
CA LEU A 15 -3.20 15.37 -1.44
C LEU A 15 -3.95 16.05 -0.30
N THR A 16 -4.06 17.38 -0.34
CA THR A 16 -4.83 18.14 0.66
C THR A 16 -6.26 17.63 0.76
N ASN A 17 -6.93 17.40 -0.38
CA ASN A 17 -8.31 16.90 -0.38
C ASN A 17 -8.42 15.49 0.21
N ILE A 18 -7.45 14.60 -0.07
CA ILE A 18 -7.40 13.25 0.54
C ILE A 18 -7.23 13.37 2.06
N PHE A 19 -6.31 14.22 2.54
CA PHE A 19 -6.11 14.41 3.97
C PHE A 19 -7.34 15.02 4.65
N GLU A 20 -7.99 16.02 4.04
CA GLU A 20 -9.24 16.60 4.56
C GLU A 20 -10.37 15.56 4.63
N TYR A 21 -10.47 14.68 3.63
CA TYR A 21 -11.42 13.57 3.63
C TYR A 21 -11.14 12.59 4.77
N LEU A 22 -9.87 12.19 4.96
CA LEU A 22 -9.45 11.30 6.04
C LEU A 22 -9.70 11.94 7.42
N ASN A 23 -9.39 13.22 7.61
CA ASN A 23 -9.64 13.94 8.87
C ASN A 23 -11.13 14.01 9.27
N GLN A 24 -12.03 13.73 8.34
CA GLN A 24 -13.48 13.64 8.58
C GLN A 24 -13.96 12.20 8.81
N GLY A 25 -13.04 11.24 9.02
CA GLY A 25 -13.35 9.81 9.14
C GLY A 25 -13.46 9.10 7.79
N GLY A 26 -12.94 9.69 6.73
CA GLY A 26 -12.93 9.10 5.39
C GLY A 26 -12.13 7.80 5.32
N ARG A 27 -12.49 6.94 4.36
CA ARG A 27 -11.87 5.63 4.16
C ARG A 27 -11.42 5.49 2.71
N ALA A 28 -10.15 5.16 2.48
CA ALA A 28 -9.57 5.14 1.15
C ALA A 28 -8.55 4.01 0.94
N VAL A 29 -8.54 3.45 -0.26
CA VAL A 29 -7.48 2.55 -0.75
C VAL A 29 -6.82 3.20 -1.96
N ILE A 30 -5.50 3.31 -1.93
CA ILE A 30 -4.70 3.89 -3.00
C ILE A 30 -3.71 2.84 -3.49
N SER A 31 -3.80 2.45 -4.77
CA SER A 31 -2.83 1.60 -5.45
C SER A 31 -2.21 2.38 -6.59
N SER A 32 -0.88 2.49 -6.61
CA SER A 32 -0.14 3.24 -7.61
C SER A 32 1.24 2.66 -7.86
N ARG A 33 1.71 2.74 -9.12
CA ARG A 33 3.09 2.43 -9.52
C ARG A 33 4.10 3.49 -9.07
N ARG A 34 3.59 4.66 -8.67
CA ARG A 34 4.34 5.76 -8.05
C ARG A 34 3.52 6.19 -6.84
N PRO A 35 3.64 5.48 -5.71
CA PRO A 35 3.04 5.95 -4.48
C PRO A 35 3.57 7.36 -4.21
N PHE A 36 2.69 8.31 -3.99
CA PHE A 36 3.02 9.71 -3.70
C PHE A 36 2.98 9.99 -2.18
N ILE A 37 2.71 8.95 -1.39
CA ILE A 37 2.74 8.91 0.08
C ILE A 37 3.63 7.72 0.47
N GLY A 38 4.50 7.90 1.46
CA GLY A 38 5.39 6.85 1.95
C GLY A 38 6.55 6.53 1.01
N GLN A 39 7.01 7.48 0.19
CA GLN A 39 8.22 7.33 -0.62
C GLN A 39 9.46 7.25 0.28
N SER A 40 10.37 6.31 0.02
CA SER A 40 11.65 6.22 0.74
C SER A 40 12.68 7.25 0.26
N GLY A 41 12.52 7.80 -0.94
CA GLY A 41 13.55 8.62 -1.58
C GLY A 41 14.73 7.79 -2.12
N GLU A 42 14.62 6.46 -2.11
CA GLU A 42 15.58 5.55 -2.72
C GLU A 42 15.35 5.43 -4.24
N ASP A 43 16.37 4.94 -4.95
CA ASP A 43 16.24 4.66 -6.38
C ASP A 43 15.22 3.54 -6.63
N PRO A 44 14.39 3.62 -7.70
CA PRO A 44 13.48 2.54 -8.07
C PRO A 44 14.21 1.22 -8.28
N ALA A 45 13.78 0.19 -7.55
CA ALA A 45 14.42 -1.12 -7.53
C ALA A 45 13.45 -2.22 -7.99
N PRO A 46 13.92 -3.27 -8.69
CA PRO A 46 13.09 -4.38 -9.16
C PRO A 46 12.25 -5.04 -8.07
N LEU A 47 10.93 -5.10 -8.30
CA LEU A 47 9.97 -5.85 -7.50
C LEU A 47 9.51 -7.08 -8.29
N ALA A 48 9.80 -8.27 -7.78
CA ALA A 48 9.53 -9.55 -8.44
C ALA A 48 8.50 -10.40 -7.69
N ASP A 49 8.45 -10.28 -6.38
CA ASP A 49 7.57 -11.02 -5.48
C ASP A 49 7.22 -10.20 -4.25
N VAL A 50 6.12 -10.57 -3.59
CA VAL A 50 5.70 -9.98 -2.32
C VAL A 50 5.44 -11.07 -1.29
N VAL A 51 5.61 -10.73 -0.02
CA VAL A 51 5.32 -11.62 1.11
C VAL A 51 4.32 -10.95 2.03
N VAL A 52 3.43 -11.77 2.58
CA VAL A 52 2.51 -11.37 3.63
C VAL A 52 3.25 -11.40 4.95
N GLN A 53 3.37 -10.24 5.60
CA GLN A 53 3.90 -10.12 6.98
C GLN A 53 3.01 -9.20 7.82
N GLY A 54 1.74 -9.05 7.42
CA GLY A 54 0.89 -8.00 7.96
C GLY A 54 0.44 -8.19 9.40
N ASP A 55 0.45 -7.10 10.17
CA ASP A 55 0.05 -7.09 11.59
C ASP A 55 -1.47 -7.08 11.79
N ILE A 56 -2.25 -6.94 10.71
CA ILE A 56 -3.72 -6.89 10.74
C ILE A 56 -4.29 -8.14 10.05
N PRO A 57 -4.67 -9.20 10.82
CA PRO A 57 -5.08 -10.48 10.25
C PRO A 57 -6.23 -10.41 9.23
N ALA A 58 -7.19 -9.49 9.45
CA ALA A 58 -8.34 -9.31 8.57
C ALA A 58 -7.94 -8.88 7.15
N LEU A 59 -6.83 -8.14 7.00
CA LEU A 59 -6.38 -7.64 5.69
C LEU A 59 -5.64 -8.71 4.87
N VAL A 60 -5.11 -9.73 5.54
CA VAL A 60 -4.28 -10.77 4.91
C VAL A 60 -4.87 -12.17 5.01
N GLN A 61 -6.12 -12.27 5.44
CA GLN A 61 -6.82 -13.54 5.58
C GLN A 61 -6.87 -14.29 4.25
N ASP A 62 -6.63 -15.60 4.31
CA ASP A 62 -6.66 -16.52 3.16
C ASP A 62 -5.62 -16.23 2.05
N LEU A 63 -4.68 -15.32 2.28
CA LEU A 63 -3.56 -15.11 1.36
C LEU A 63 -2.51 -16.23 1.50
N PRO A 64 -1.75 -16.52 0.43
CA PRO A 64 -0.63 -17.44 0.48
C PRO A 64 0.42 -17.04 1.52
N THR A 65 1.00 -18.04 2.20
CA THR A 65 2.14 -17.83 3.12
C THR A 65 3.49 -17.87 2.42
N ASP A 66 3.55 -18.47 1.22
CA ASP A 66 4.74 -18.47 0.37
C ASP A 66 4.85 -17.15 -0.41
N PRO A 67 6.06 -16.73 -0.85
CA PRO A 67 6.23 -15.55 -1.68
C PRO A 67 5.36 -15.59 -2.94
N ILE A 68 4.62 -14.49 -3.16
CA ILE A 68 3.67 -14.33 -4.26
C ILE A 68 4.43 -13.66 -5.40
N ALA A 69 4.72 -14.44 -6.45
CA ALA A 69 5.36 -13.92 -7.65
C ALA A 69 4.43 -12.95 -8.39
N LEU A 70 5.00 -11.83 -8.88
CA LEU A 70 4.25 -10.85 -9.66
C LEU A 70 4.17 -11.26 -11.13
N GLU A 71 3.01 -11.00 -11.73
CA GLU A 71 2.77 -11.19 -13.15
C GLU A 71 3.53 -10.16 -13.99
N GLY A 72 4.06 -10.59 -15.13
CA GLY A 72 4.78 -9.71 -16.06
C GLY A 72 6.27 -9.51 -15.76
N GLY A 73 6.80 -10.14 -14.70
CA GLY A 73 8.23 -10.11 -14.35
C GLY A 73 8.63 -8.86 -13.54
N PRO A 74 9.92 -8.72 -13.19
CA PRO A 74 10.35 -7.67 -12.27
C PRO A 74 10.14 -6.26 -12.84
N ILE A 75 9.43 -5.42 -12.10
CA ILE A 75 9.21 -4.02 -12.46
C ILE A 75 9.92 -3.14 -11.44
N ALA A 76 10.73 -2.19 -11.91
CA ALA A 76 11.37 -1.21 -11.05
C ALA A 76 10.32 -0.26 -10.46
N VAL A 77 10.19 -0.27 -9.14
CA VAL A 77 9.35 0.64 -8.36
C VAL A 77 10.13 1.14 -7.16
N GLU A 78 9.84 2.36 -6.73
CA GLU A 78 10.42 2.92 -5.52
C GLU A 78 9.91 2.14 -4.29
N PRO A 79 10.80 1.69 -3.38
CA PRO A 79 10.38 1.10 -2.12
C PRO A 79 9.53 2.08 -1.29
N LEU A 80 8.52 1.57 -0.58
CA LEU A 80 7.86 2.39 0.41
C LEU A 80 8.73 2.50 1.66
N SER A 81 8.59 3.58 2.40
CA SER A 81 9.14 3.76 3.74
C SER A 81 8.01 3.92 4.75
N THR A 82 8.21 3.32 5.93
CA THR A 82 7.38 3.52 7.12
C THR A 82 7.96 4.58 8.04
N GLU A 83 9.10 5.20 7.68
CA GLU A 83 9.68 6.29 8.47
C GLU A 83 8.74 7.50 8.43
N VAL A 84 8.33 7.94 9.61
CA VAL A 84 7.52 9.15 9.81
C VAL A 84 8.33 10.14 10.64
N GLU A 85 8.33 11.42 10.24
CA GLU A 85 9.03 12.47 10.98
C GLU A 85 8.44 12.67 12.38
N GLU A 86 7.12 12.56 12.51
CA GLU A 86 6.37 12.62 13.77
C GLU A 86 5.17 11.67 13.71
N GLY A 87 4.88 10.96 14.81
CA GLY A 87 3.71 10.08 14.93
C GLY A 87 4.03 8.58 14.98
N GLN A 88 2.97 7.76 14.86
CA GLN A 88 3.06 6.31 14.84
C GLN A 88 3.38 5.83 13.43
N ALA A 89 4.33 4.89 13.31
CA ALA A 89 4.63 4.25 12.05
C ALA A 89 3.40 3.45 11.56
N PRO A 90 3.14 3.42 10.25
CA PRO A 90 2.01 2.66 9.72
C PRO A 90 2.22 1.14 9.89
N ASP A 91 1.12 0.41 10.06
CA ASP A 91 1.16 -1.05 10.08
C ASP A 91 1.40 -1.57 8.66
N VAL A 92 2.42 -2.40 8.47
CA VAL A 92 2.71 -2.95 7.14
C VAL A 92 1.83 -4.18 6.90
N ILE A 93 1.37 -4.37 5.67
CA ILE A 93 0.55 -5.52 5.23
C ILE A 93 1.41 -6.48 4.39
N LEU A 94 2.13 -5.90 3.41
CA LEU A 94 2.91 -6.62 2.42
C LEU A 94 4.31 -6.06 2.36
N HIS A 95 5.29 -6.95 2.26
CA HIS A 95 6.69 -6.60 2.06
C HIS A 95 7.19 -7.14 0.72
N ARG A 96 8.30 -6.58 0.25
CA ARG A 96 9.06 -7.14 -0.87
C ARG A 96 9.56 -8.52 -0.50
N GLY A 97 9.34 -9.47 -1.40
CA GLY A 97 9.81 -10.84 -1.22
C GLY A 97 11.31 -11.00 -1.47
N PRO A 98 11.85 -12.20 -1.20
CA PRO A 98 13.28 -12.50 -1.29
C PRO A 98 13.82 -12.48 -2.72
N SER A 99 12.97 -12.53 -3.75
CA SER A 99 13.39 -12.44 -5.16
C SER A 99 13.46 -11.00 -5.66
N SER A 100 13.08 -10.03 -4.83
CA SER A 100 13.07 -8.61 -5.13
C SER A 100 14.32 -7.92 -4.61
N GLU A 101 14.69 -6.80 -5.23
CA GLU A 101 15.67 -5.88 -4.63
C GLU A 101 15.01 -5.04 -3.53
N ALA A 102 15.82 -4.62 -2.54
CA ALA A 102 15.35 -4.06 -1.28
C ALA A 102 14.39 -5.04 -0.56
N ALA A 103 14.79 -6.30 -0.42
CA ALA A 103 14.02 -7.32 0.29
C ALA A 103 13.57 -6.79 1.67
N ASP A 104 12.37 -7.21 2.09
CA ASP A 104 11.70 -6.76 3.31
C ASP A 104 11.26 -5.28 3.33
N ALA A 105 11.50 -4.49 2.28
CA ALA A 105 10.93 -3.15 2.21
C ALA A 105 9.38 -3.21 2.13
N PRO A 106 8.65 -2.26 2.72
CA PRO A 106 7.19 -2.22 2.62
C PRO A 106 6.70 -2.08 1.17
N VAL A 107 5.57 -2.73 0.88
CA VAL A 107 4.86 -2.68 -0.40
C VAL A 107 3.41 -2.21 -0.21
N ALA A 108 2.81 -2.57 0.92
CA ALA A 108 1.52 -2.02 1.33
C ALA A 108 1.49 -1.79 2.83
N PHE A 109 0.91 -0.67 3.26
CA PHE A 109 0.74 -0.34 4.68
C PHE A 109 -0.61 0.32 4.95
N VAL A 110 -0.96 0.39 6.24
CA VAL A 110 -2.20 0.97 6.77
C VAL A 110 -1.90 2.15 7.67
N VAL A 111 -2.74 3.17 7.56
CA VAL A 111 -2.84 4.25 8.54
C VAL A 111 -4.29 4.30 9.04
N THR A 112 -4.46 4.41 10.35
CA THR A 112 -5.74 4.51 11.02
C THR A 112 -5.68 5.55 12.14
N ASP A 113 -6.82 6.15 12.49
CA ASP A 113 -6.94 7.09 13.61
C ASP A 113 -7.48 6.44 14.90
N GLU A 114 -7.57 5.11 14.93
CA GLU A 114 -8.17 4.34 16.02
C GLU A 114 -7.49 4.58 17.39
N ASP A 115 -6.19 4.86 17.40
CA ASP A 115 -5.41 5.15 18.61
C ASP A 115 -5.34 6.65 18.96
N SER A 116 -6.04 7.52 18.21
CA SER A 116 -6.09 8.95 18.48
C SER A 116 -6.99 9.29 19.67
N ASP A 117 -6.81 10.47 20.27
CA ASP A 117 -7.65 10.94 21.39
C ASP A 117 -9.14 11.07 21.01
N GLU A 118 -9.44 11.30 19.73
CA GLU A 118 -10.80 11.42 19.19
C GLU A 118 -10.94 10.68 17.84
N PRO A 119 -11.05 9.33 17.86
CA PRO A 119 -11.10 8.55 16.62
C PRO A 119 -12.37 8.89 15.83
N LYS A 120 -12.19 9.20 14.55
CA LYS A 120 -13.26 9.43 13.56
C LYS A 120 -13.49 8.19 12.68
N GLY A 121 -12.65 7.15 12.81
CA GLY A 121 -12.75 5.91 12.04
C GLY A 121 -12.10 6.03 10.67
N ALA A 122 -11.11 6.91 10.54
CA ALA A 122 -10.35 7.11 9.33
C ALA A 122 -9.50 5.88 9.02
N ARG A 123 -9.51 5.45 7.77
CA ARG A 123 -8.76 4.27 7.32
C ARG A 123 -8.11 4.55 5.97
N LEU A 124 -6.81 4.31 5.87
CA LEU A 124 -6.06 4.47 4.64
C LEU A 124 -5.21 3.23 4.39
N ILE A 125 -5.37 2.62 3.22
CA ILE A 125 -4.44 1.61 2.71
C ILE A 125 -3.68 2.21 1.54
N ILE A 126 -2.35 2.13 1.58
CA ILE A 126 -1.47 2.53 0.48
C ILE A 126 -0.75 1.30 -0.04
N MET A 127 -0.73 1.14 -1.35
CA MET A 127 -0.01 0.08 -2.06
C MET A 127 0.92 0.72 -3.10
N GLY A 128 2.22 0.52 -2.91
CA GLY A 128 3.30 1.01 -3.78
C GLY A 128 3.49 0.21 -5.06
N MET A 129 2.51 -0.62 -5.39
CA MET A 129 2.42 -1.40 -6.62
C MET A 129 0.99 -1.39 -7.14
N SER A 130 0.84 -1.79 -8.40
CA SER A 130 -0.47 -2.00 -8.99
C SER A 130 -1.02 -3.36 -8.53
N ILE A 131 -2.26 -3.38 -8.04
CA ILE A 131 -2.90 -4.63 -7.57
C ILE A 131 -3.02 -5.69 -8.66
N ASN A 132 -3.12 -5.26 -9.93
CA ASN A 132 -3.21 -6.16 -11.09
C ASN A 132 -1.89 -6.81 -11.49
N TRP A 133 -0.81 -6.63 -10.72
CA TRP A 133 0.41 -7.43 -10.88
C TRP A 133 0.39 -8.67 -10.01
N LEU A 134 -0.54 -8.77 -9.07
CA LEU A 134 -0.76 -10.02 -8.36
C LEU A 134 -1.48 -11.00 -9.28
N PRO A 135 -1.30 -12.31 -9.06
CA PRO A 135 -2.18 -13.32 -9.64
C PRO A 135 -3.65 -12.98 -9.35
N GLU A 136 -4.53 -13.27 -10.30
CA GLU A 136 -5.95 -12.85 -10.25
C GLU A 136 -6.66 -13.32 -8.97
N ASP A 137 -6.43 -14.57 -8.56
CA ASP A 137 -7.00 -15.16 -7.34
C ASP A 137 -6.51 -14.45 -6.06
N VAL A 138 -5.24 -14.10 -6.01
CA VAL A 138 -4.65 -13.32 -4.90
C VAL A 138 -5.22 -11.90 -4.88
N ALA A 139 -5.30 -11.25 -6.04
CA ALA A 139 -5.84 -9.90 -6.15
C ALA A 139 -7.30 -9.83 -5.68
N GLU A 140 -8.13 -10.80 -6.07
CA GLU A 140 -9.54 -10.89 -5.63
C GLU A 140 -9.67 -11.03 -4.11
N ILE A 141 -8.87 -11.90 -3.48
CA ILE A 141 -8.84 -12.06 -2.02
C ILE A 141 -8.45 -10.74 -1.35
N LEU A 142 -7.39 -10.09 -1.83
CA LEU A 142 -6.90 -8.84 -1.25
C LEU A 142 -7.93 -7.71 -1.38
N VAL A 143 -8.58 -7.57 -2.54
CA VAL A 143 -9.66 -6.58 -2.75
C VAL A 143 -10.81 -6.83 -1.78
N ARG A 144 -11.23 -8.10 -1.63
CA ARG A 144 -12.31 -8.46 -0.71
C ARG A 144 -11.94 -8.13 0.73
N ASN A 145 -10.77 -8.56 1.20
CA ASN A 145 -10.31 -8.29 2.56
C ASN A 145 -10.23 -6.78 2.84
N TYR A 146 -9.73 -6.00 1.89
CA TYR A 146 -9.64 -4.55 2.03
C TYR A 146 -11.02 -3.89 2.03
N ALA A 147 -11.93 -4.33 1.17
CA ALA A 147 -13.30 -3.83 1.15
C ALA A 147 -14.02 -4.16 2.46
N ASP A 148 -13.96 -5.41 2.92
CA ASP A 148 -14.59 -5.86 4.14
C ASP A 148 -14.04 -5.07 5.34
N TRP A 149 -12.72 -4.94 5.48
CA TRP A 149 -12.12 -4.12 6.53
C TRP A 149 -12.46 -2.63 6.37
N MET A 150 -12.61 -2.10 5.16
CA MET A 150 -13.02 -0.71 4.96
C MET A 150 -14.49 -0.45 5.30
N PHE A 151 -15.36 -1.47 5.28
CA PHE A 151 -16.79 -1.30 5.54
C PHE A 151 -17.27 -1.98 6.82
N GLU A 152 -16.39 -2.63 7.57
CA GLU A 152 -16.72 -3.14 8.89
C GLU A 152 -17.11 -1.97 9.82
N ASP A 153 -18.31 -2.04 10.37
CA ASP A 153 -18.77 -1.15 11.43
C ASP A 153 -18.00 -1.49 12.71
N LYS A 154 -17.39 -0.49 13.34
CA LYS A 154 -16.84 -0.60 14.69
C LYS A 154 -17.87 -0.20 15.73
#